data_AF-A0A7U8C9F0-F1
#
_entry.id   AF-A0A7U8C9F0-F1
#
_cell.length_a   1.000
_cell.length_b   1.000
_cell.length_c   1.000
_cell.angle_alpha   90.00
_cell.angle_beta   90.00
_cell.angle_gamma   90.00
#
_symmetry.space_group_name_H-M   'P 1'
#
loop_
_entity.id
_entity.type
_entity.pdbx_description
1 polymer ?
#
loop_
_entity_poly.entity_id
_entity_poly.type
_entity_poly.pdbx_seq_one_letter_code
_entity_poly.pdbx_strand_id
1 'polypeptide(L)' 'MDYRATANIKMMKAKPATPSRQEMAQELRRQANALRDEGKTAAEFWLAEQYEKTANLLN' A
#
# COMPACT_ATOMS: atom_id res chain seq x y z
N MET A 1 -13.43 -31.13 -17.95
CA MET A 1 -12.28 -30.49 -17.31
C MET A 1 -12.62 -30.33 -15.83
N ASP A 2 -12.21 -31.29 -15.01
CA ASP A 2 -12.45 -31.30 -13.56
C ASP A 2 -11.42 -30.41 -12.85
N TYR A 3 -11.86 -29.30 -12.24
CA TYR A 3 -11.03 -28.33 -11.51
C TYR A 3 -10.59 -28.81 -10.11
N ARG A 4 -10.44 -30.13 -9.89
CA ARG A 4 -10.16 -30.70 -8.54
C ARG A 4 -8.71 -31.08 -8.29
N ALA A 5 -7.80 -30.87 -9.24
CA ALA A 5 -6.46 -31.47 -9.21
C ALA A 5 -5.28 -30.53 -8.91
N THR A 6 -5.50 -29.32 -8.36
CA THR A 6 -4.37 -28.40 -8.04
C THR A 6 -4.32 -27.93 -6.58
N ALA A 7 -5.11 -28.54 -5.69
CA ALA A 7 -5.12 -28.22 -4.26
C ALA A 7 -4.00 -28.94 -3.45
N ASN A 8 -2.82 -29.12 -4.05
CA ASN A 8 -1.66 -29.70 -3.35
C ASN A 8 -0.44 -28.76 -3.36
N ILE A 9 -0.71 -27.45 -3.36
CA ILE A 9 0.32 -26.46 -3.10
C ILE A 9 0.45 -26.37 -1.57
N LYS A 10 1.47 -27.06 -1.05
CA LYS A 10 2.02 -26.85 0.29
C LYS A 10 1.90 -25.37 0.65
N MET A 11 1.00 -25.07 1.58
CA MET A 11 0.90 -23.76 2.19
C MET A 11 2.21 -23.49 2.95
N MET A 12 3.22 -22.97 2.24
CA MET A 12 4.20 -22.10 2.87
C MET A 12 3.40 -20.91 3.40
N LYS A 13 2.91 -21.03 4.64
CA LYS A 13 2.31 -19.95 5.40
C LYS A 13 3.39 -18.93 5.77
N ALA A 14 4.00 -18.31 4.77
CA ALA A 14 4.48 -16.96 4.96
C ALA A 14 3.21 -16.14 5.16
N LYS A 15 2.82 -15.89 6.41
CA LYS A 15 1.82 -14.85 6.68
C LYS A 15 2.32 -13.63 5.90
N PRO A 16 1.56 -13.04 4.96
CA PRO A 16 1.92 -11.71 4.51
C PRO A 16 1.95 -10.88 5.78
N ALA A 17 3.15 -10.48 6.21
CA ALA A 17 3.31 -9.65 7.39
C ALA A 17 2.53 -8.38 7.05
N THR A 18 1.32 -8.28 7.60
CA THR A 18 0.48 -7.12 7.36
C THR A 18 1.25 -5.97 7.99
N PRO A 19 1.68 -4.98 7.20
CA PRO A 19 2.47 -3.89 7.74
C PRO A 19 1.69 -3.26 8.90
N SER A 20 2.40 -2.92 9.96
CA SER A 20 1.82 -2.21 11.09
C SER A 20 1.20 -0.90 10.60
N ARG A 21 0.21 -0.39 11.33
CA ARG A 21 -0.41 0.90 11.01
C ARG A 21 0.61 2.03 10.90
N GLN A 22 1.65 1.98 11.74
CA GLN A 22 2.77 2.92 11.71
C GLN A 22 3.62 2.79 10.44
N GLU A 23 3.95 1.56 10.02
CA GLU A 23 4.68 1.33 8.76
C GLU A 23 3.86 1.80 7.55
N MET A 24 2.55 1.55 7.53
CA MET A 24 1.66 2.05 6.48
C MET A 24 1.59 3.59 6.46
N ALA A 25 1.47 4.22 7.64
CA ALA A 25 1.44 5.68 7.75
C ALA A 25 2.77 6.31 7.28
N GLN A 26 3.91 5.70 7.60
CA GLN A 26 5.22 6.16 7.12
C GLN A 26 5.35 6.02 5.60
N GLU A 27 4.88 4.91 5.04
CA GLU A 27 4.95 4.68 3.61
C GLU A 27 4.07 5.65 2.81
N LEU A 28 2.85 5.90 3.29
CA LEU A 28 1.97 6.92 2.70
C LEU A 28 2.59 8.32 2.74
N ARG A 29 3.27 8.69 3.83
CA ARG A 29 4.00 9.97 3.91
C ARG A 29 5.15 10.04 2.91
N ARG A 30 5.90 8.95 2.70
CA ARG A 30 6.95 8.89 1.67
C ARG A 30 6.38 9.09 0.28
N GLN A 31 5.28 8.41 -0.05
CA GLN A 31 4.64 8.54 -1.35
C GLN A 31 4.04 9.93 -1.57
N ALA A 32 3.45 10.53 -0.54
CA ALA A 32 2.96 11.91 -0.61
C ALA A 32 4.09 12.90 -0.90
N ASN A 33 5.25 12.75 -0.24
CA ASN A 33 6.41 13.60 -0.49
C ASN A 33 6.96 13.42 -1.90
N ALA A 34 7.11 12.17 -2.37
CA ALA A 34 7.55 11.90 -3.74
C ALA A 34 6.61 12.54 -4.78
N LEU A 35 5.29 12.43 -4.59
CA LEU A 35 4.31 13.06 -5.49
C LEU A 35 4.33 14.59 -5.42
N ARG A 36 4.74 15.20 -4.30
CA ARG A 36 4.93 16.65 -4.21
C ARG A 36 6.20 17.13 -4.89
N ASP A 37 7.27 16.37 -4.74
CA ASP A 37 8.60 16.74 -5.26
C ASP A 37 8.69 16.48 -6.77
N GLU A 38 8.09 15.38 -7.24
CA GLU A 38 8.19 14.91 -8.63
C GLU A 38 6.91 15.13 -9.46
N GLY A 39 5.78 15.39 -8.81
CA GLY A 39 4.49 15.55 -9.47
C GLY A 39 4.45 16.75 -10.41
N LYS A 40 3.80 16.57 -11.57
CA LYS A 40 3.67 17.60 -12.61
C LYS A 40 2.22 17.95 -12.91
N THR A 41 1.28 17.15 -12.40
CA THR A 41 -0.14 17.26 -12.70
C THR A 41 -0.95 17.48 -11.43
N ALA A 42 -2.10 18.17 -11.58
CA ALA A 42 -3.02 18.40 -10.47
C ALA A 42 -3.51 17.11 -9.81
N ALA A 43 -3.61 16.02 -10.57
CA ALA A 43 -4.00 14.70 -10.04
C ALA A 43 -2.95 14.12 -9.09
N GLU A 44 -1.66 14.29 -9.38
CA GLU A 44 -0.57 13.83 -8.51
C GLU A 44 -0.51 14.63 -7.21
N PHE A 45 -0.70 15.95 -7.28
CA PHE A 45 -0.79 16.79 -6.08
C PHE A 45 -2.00 16.44 -5.23
N TRP A 46 -3.16 16.16 -5.86
CA TRP A 46 -4.34 15.70 -5.14
C TRP A 46 -4.11 14.33 -4.48
N LEU A 47 -3.47 13.40 -5.19
CA LEU A 47 -3.14 12.07 -4.66
C LEU A 47 -2.17 12.16 -3.47
N ALA A 48 -1.17 13.05 -3.54
CA ALA A 48 -0.28 13.33 -2.41
C ALA A 48 -1.05 13.78 -1.17
N GLU A 49 -2.03 14.67 -1.34
CA GLU A 49 -2.89 15.14 -0.26
C GLU A 49 -3.73 14.00 0.35
N GLN A 50 -4.25 13.09 -0.48
CA GLN A 50 -4.98 11.92 0.01
C GLN A 50 -4.09 10.96 0.81
N TYR A 51 -2.84 10.78 0.39
CA TYR A 51 -1.88 9.95 1.12
C TYR A 51 -1.52 10.55 2.48
N GLU A 52 -1.31 11.86 2.57
CA GLU A 52 -1.11 12.51 3.88
C GLU A 52 -2.32 12.39 4.80
N LYS A 53 -3.53 12.64 4.27
CA LYS A 53 -4.77 12.50 5.03
C LYS A 53 -4.92 11.07 5.58
N THR A 54 -4.66 10.09 4.73
CA THR A 54 -4.74 8.67 5.12
C THR A 54 -3.66 8.29 6.14
N ALA A 55 -2.43 8.80 5.98
CA ALA A 55 -1.36 8.58 6.95
C ALA A 55 -1.70 9.17 8.33
N ASN A 56 -2.35 10.32 8.37
CA ASN A 56 -2.77 10.96 9.62
C ASN A 56 -3.92 10.21 10.32
N LEU A 57 -4.80 9.55 9.56
CA LEU A 57 -5.85 8.68 10.13
C LEU A 57 -5.30 7.36 10.68
N LEU A 58 -4.15 6.90 10.19
CA LEU A 58 -3.49 5.67 10.63
C LEU A 58 -2.57 5.85 11.85
N ASN A 59 -2.31 7.10 12.24
CA ASN A 59 -1.38 7.47 13.32
C ASN A 59 -2.08 7.59 14.68
#